data_AF-A0A1F2YPL8-F1
#
_entry.id   AF-A0A1F2YPL8-F1
#
_cell.length_a   1.000
_cell.length_b   1.000
_cell.length_c   1.000
_cell.angle_alpha   90.00
_cell.angle_beta   90.00
_cell.angle_gamma   90.00
#
_symmetry.space_group_name_H-M   'P 1'
#
loop_
_entity.id
_entity.type
_entity.pdbx_description
1 polymer ?
#
loop_
_entity_poly.entity_id
_entity_poly.type
_entity_poly.pdbx_seq_one_letter_code
_entity_poly.pdbx_strand_id
1 'polypeptide(L)'
;MTETQFRHPSHIPAEPYEEDLLPDQEIVARKSFEMHGQTLKKQAWLYNVDSETDEKTHAAQVLQSFIQQEDIKRTQAQDTARTTWKGHAYLTKTRNLAWCGFWAMGAASLATLSTAPWVLLITCITNLAFLGRLCNQQTKLASAIQAEDSFEIERLIHSEGVQSTYNFYRTSENTKVIIKNKKIARILIENGLNPNICDNTLVGDIPLLNYTIRDGDAEHAAFLTGHGAATNEGTFHLAMRHYMQKPTEARLDICNIILEQVAATTTDETWKKTVYLAQKKLHKHAQNHPKTRTRATRLQQSLAYAMNQKAAGLPVRLPRHGKHPTPALPAPKPAP
;
A
#
# COMPACT_ATOMS: atom_id res chain seq x y z
N MET A 1 48.38 -56.17 -25.70
CA MET A 1 48.70 -55.44 -24.45
C MET A 1 49.28 -54.11 -24.86
N THR A 2 48.46 -53.06 -24.85
CA THR A 2 48.79 -51.71 -25.30
C THR A 2 48.44 -50.77 -24.16
N GLU A 3 49.47 -50.27 -23.48
CA GLU A 3 49.35 -49.29 -22.40
C GLU A 3 48.88 -47.95 -22.97
N THR A 4 47.67 -47.54 -22.60
CA THR A 4 47.15 -46.19 -22.87
C THR A 4 47.69 -45.22 -21.82
N GLN A 5 48.67 -44.40 -22.21
CA GLN A 5 49.15 -43.25 -21.44
C GLN A 5 48.06 -42.18 -21.31
N PHE A 6 47.63 -41.91 -20.09
CA PHE A 6 46.78 -40.77 -19.74
C PHE A 6 47.63 -39.49 -19.78
N ARG A 7 47.38 -38.59 -20.73
CA ARG A 7 47.94 -37.23 -20.74
C ARG A 7 47.08 -36.33 -19.85
N HIS A 8 47.68 -35.73 -18.83
CA HIS A 8 47.06 -34.64 -18.06
C HIS A 8 46.83 -33.40 -18.95
N PRO A 9 45.66 -32.75 -18.90
CA PRO A 9 45.45 -31.48 -19.57
C PRO A 9 46.31 -30.38 -18.93
N SER A 10 47.12 -29.74 -19.76
CA SER A 10 47.82 -28.49 -19.44
C SER A 10 46.77 -27.36 -19.41
N HIS A 11 46.82 -26.51 -18.39
CA HIS A 11 45.93 -25.35 -18.14
C HIS A 11 44.73 -25.61 -17.23
N ILE A 12 45.02 -25.72 -15.93
CA ILE A 12 44.10 -25.28 -14.89
C ILE A 12 44.23 -23.74 -14.82
N PRO A 13 43.16 -22.95 -15.01
CA PRO A 13 43.22 -21.51 -14.79
C PRO A 13 43.55 -21.24 -13.32
N ALA A 14 44.52 -20.35 -13.09
CA ALA A 14 44.91 -19.93 -11.75
C ALA A 14 43.67 -19.49 -10.97
N GLU A 15 43.48 -20.04 -9.76
CA GLU A 15 42.43 -19.60 -8.84
C GLU A 15 42.57 -18.08 -8.64
N PRO A 16 41.47 -17.32 -8.70
CA PRO A 16 41.52 -15.90 -8.39
C PRO A 16 42.03 -15.75 -6.95
N TYR A 17 43.05 -14.92 -6.78
CA TYR A 17 43.61 -14.53 -5.50
C TYR A 17 42.49 -14.26 -4.48
N GLU A 18 42.55 -14.94 -3.33
CA GLU A 18 41.76 -14.58 -2.15
C GLU A 18 42.11 -13.13 -1.79
N GLU A 19 41.23 -12.19 -2.14
CA GLU A 19 41.29 -10.83 -1.62
C GLU A 19 41.01 -10.90 -0.13
N ASP A 20 42.07 -10.70 0.68
CA ASP A 20 41.97 -10.57 2.13
C ASP A 20 40.88 -9.53 2.46
N LEU A 21 39.77 -10.00 3.03
CA LEU A 21 38.69 -9.15 3.48
C LEU A 21 39.25 -8.09 4.44
N LEU A 22 38.94 -6.82 4.16
CA LEU A 22 39.30 -5.73 5.05
C LEU A 22 38.76 -6.04 6.47
N PRO A 23 39.52 -5.76 7.55
CA PRO A 23 39.16 -6.17 8.91
C PRO A 23 37.73 -5.83 9.34
N ASP A 24 37.21 -4.68 8.87
CA ASP A 24 35.86 -4.24 9.17
C ASP A 24 34.77 -5.07 8.47
N GLN A 25 35.05 -5.57 7.26
CA GLN A 25 34.14 -6.47 6.54
C GLN A 25 34.13 -7.86 7.16
N GLU A 26 35.27 -8.33 7.67
CA GLU A 26 35.36 -9.61 8.41
C GLU A 26 34.53 -9.55 9.71
N ILE A 27 34.57 -8.43 10.44
CA ILE A 27 33.78 -8.23 11.66
C ILE A 27 32.27 -8.24 11.35
N VAL A 28 31.85 -7.60 10.26
CA VAL A 28 30.44 -7.59 9.82
C VAL A 28 29.99 -8.98 9.39
N ALA A 29 30.83 -9.70 8.64
CA ALA A 29 30.55 -11.07 8.24
C ALA A 29 30.42 -12.00 9.46
N ARG A 30 31.35 -11.95 10.42
CA ARG A 30 31.29 -12.75 11.66
C ARG A 30 30.04 -12.47 12.47
N LYS A 31 29.64 -11.20 12.66
CA LYS A 31 28.40 -10.85 13.35
C LYS A 31 27.14 -11.34 12.62
N SER A 32 27.15 -11.29 11.28
CA SER A 32 26.06 -11.81 10.47
C SER A 32 25.93 -13.34 10.61
N PHE A 33 27.06 -14.06 10.57
CA PHE A 33 27.11 -15.50 10.79
C PHE A 33 26.68 -15.89 12.21
N GLU A 34 27.07 -15.13 13.24
CA GLU A 34 26.68 -15.38 14.62
C GLU A 34 25.16 -15.19 14.82
N MET A 35 24.58 -14.12 14.25
CA MET A 35 23.12 -13.94 14.25
C MET A 35 22.38 -15.07 13.52
N HIS A 36 22.89 -15.51 12.37
CA HIS A 36 22.30 -16.63 11.64
C HIS A 36 22.43 -17.94 12.44
N GLY A 37 23.57 -18.19 13.09
CA GLY A 37 23.77 -19.35 13.97
C GLY A 37 22.84 -19.37 15.17
N GLN A 38 22.58 -18.22 15.80
CA GLN A 38 21.60 -18.12 16.89
C GLN A 38 20.15 -18.32 16.40
N THR A 39 19.84 -17.89 15.18
CA THR A 39 18.52 -18.07 14.56
C THR A 39 18.28 -19.54 14.21
N LEU A 40 19.29 -20.23 13.67
CA LEU A 40 19.25 -21.66 13.40
C LEU A 40 19.09 -22.48 14.70
N LYS A 41 19.82 -22.14 15.77
CA LYS A 41 19.64 -22.80 17.09
C LYS A 41 18.23 -22.64 17.66
N LYS A 42 17.60 -21.47 17.48
CA LYS A 42 16.21 -21.22 17.93
C LYS A 42 15.16 -21.94 17.09
N GLN A 43 15.50 -22.32 15.87
CA GLN A 43 14.62 -23.00 14.92
C GLN A 43 15.04 -24.44 14.65
N ALA A 44 15.84 -25.06 15.54
CA ALA A 44 16.36 -26.41 15.34
C ALA A 44 15.27 -27.48 15.07
N TRP A 45 14.05 -27.27 15.58
CA TRP A 45 12.90 -28.14 15.33
C TRP A 45 12.35 -28.08 13.89
N LEU A 46 12.65 -27.03 13.12
CA LEU A 46 12.29 -26.92 11.70
C LEU A 46 13.21 -27.76 10.80
N TYR A 47 14.37 -28.17 11.32
CA TYR A 47 15.43 -28.86 10.60
C TYR A 47 15.72 -30.23 11.22
N ASN A 48 14.67 -30.93 11.67
CA ASN A 48 14.80 -32.28 12.19
C ASN A 48 15.13 -33.21 11.01
N VAL A 49 16.40 -33.59 10.88
CA VAL A 49 16.91 -34.45 9.81
C VAL A 49 17.58 -35.67 10.42
N ASP A 50 17.28 -36.84 9.86
CA ASP A 50 17.90 -38.12 10.21
C ASP A 50 19.42 -38.08 10.00
N SER A 51 20.18 -38.65 10.94
CA SER A 51 21.64 -38.55 11.01
C SER A 51 22.42 -39.28 9.91
N GLU A 52 21.76 -39.78 8.86
CA GLU A 52 22.36 -40.61 7.81
C GLU A 52 22.61 -39.89 6.47
N THR A 53 22.16 -38.65 6.30
CA THR A 53 22.41 -37.91 5.05
C THR A 53 23.78 -37.23 5.02
N ASP A 54 24.54 -37.47 3.94
CA ASP A 54 25.88 -36.96 3.65
C ASP A 54 25.97 -35.43 3.78
N GLU A 55 27.01 -34.91 4.46
CA GLU A 55 27.15 -33.49 4.84
C GLU A 55 27.08 -32.54 3.64
N LYS A 56 27.53 -33.01 2.46
CA LYS A 56 27.48 -32.23 1.22
C LYS A 56 26.06 -32.02 0.70
N THR A 57 25.20 -33.02 0.85
CA THR A 57 23.79 -32.92 0.43
C THR A 57 23.02 -32.00 1.38
N HIS A 58 23.40 -32.00 2.66
CA HIS A 58 22.83 -31.12 3.68
C HIS A 58 23.17 -29.64 3.44
N ALA A 59 24.44 -29.31 3.18
CA ALA A 59 24.86 -27.94 2.89
C ALA A 59 24.15 -27.37 1.65
N ALA A 60 23.95 -28.19 0.62
CA ALA A 60 23.22 -27.81 -0.58
C ALA A 60 21.72 -27.54 -0.30
N GLN A 61 21.06 -28.39 0.50
CA GLN A 61 19.66 -28.20 0.87
C GLN A 61 19.44 -26.93 1.72
N VAL A 62 20.33 -26.67 2.69
CA VAL A 62 20.26 -25.46 3.52
C VAL A 62 20.44 -24.22 2.66
N LEU A 63 21.44 -24.20 1.76
CA LEU A 63 21.66 -23.07 0.86
C LEU A 63 20.45 -22.83 -0.06
N GLN A 64 19.85 -23.91 -0.58
CA GLN A 64 18.68 -23.83 -1.44
C GLN A 64 17.45 -23.29 -0.70
N SER A 65 17.27 -23.65 0.58
CA SER A 65 16.20 -23.09 1.42
C SER A 65 16.38 -21.59 1.70
N PHE A 66 17.63 -21.13 1.87
CA PHE A 66 17.96 -19.71 2.03
C PHE A 66 17.65 -18.89 0.78
N ILE A 67 18.04 -19.41 -0.39
CA ILE A 67 17.76 -18.76 -1.69
C ILE A 67 16.24 -18.66 -1.89
N GLN A 68 15.49 -19.74 -1.63
CA GLN A 68 14.03 -19.71 -1.73
C GLN A 68 13.40 -18.69 -0.76
N GLN A 69 13.92 -18.56 0.46
CA GLN A 69 13.39 -17.61 1.44
C GLN A 69 13.70 -16.14 1.07
N GLU A 70 14.88 -15.86 0.50
CA GLU A 70 15.20 -14.54 -0.04
C GLU A 70 14.33 -14.18 -1.24
N ASP A 71 14.08 -15.12 -2.15
CA ASP A 71 13.20 -14.90 -3.30
C ASP A 71 11.77 -14.62 -2.86
N ILE A 72 11.24 -15.34 -1.86
CA ILE A 72 9.92 -15.04 -1.28
C ILE A 72 9.87 -13.62 -0.72
N LYS A 73 10.91 -13.18 0.01
CA LYS A 73 10.99 -11.81 0.55
C LYS A 73 11.08 -10.75 -0.55
N ARG A 74 11.87 -10.99 -1.61
CA ARG A 74 11.96 -10.08 -2.77
C ARG A 74 10.64 -9.99 -3.52
N THR A 75 9.94 -11.12 -3.69
CA THR A 75 8.64 -11.17 -4.35
C THR A 75 7.59 -10.43 -3.51
N GLN A 76 7.58 -10.62 -2.19
CA GLN A 76 6.72 -9.87 -1.27
C GLN A 76 7.01 -8.37 -1.26
N ALA A 77 8.28 -7.96 -1.30
CA ALA A 77 8.69 -6.56 -1.39
C ALA A 77 8.31 -5.93 -2.75
N GLN A 78 8.43 -6.68 -3.84
CA GLN A 78 7.98 -6.25 -5.16
C GLN A 78 6.45 -6.18 -5.26
N ASP A 79 5.73 -7.07 -4.59
CA ASP A 79 4.26 -7.09 -4.58
C ASP A 79 3.66 -5.98 -3.70
N THR A 80 4.32 -5.64 -2.59
CA THR A 80 3.99 -4.44 -1.80
C THR A 80 4.30 -3.14 -2.56
N ALA A 81 5.38 -3.10 -3.35
CA ALA A 81 5.68 -1.98 -4.24
C ALA A 81 4.74 -1.92 -5.48
N ARG A 82 4.14 -3.05 -5.89
CA ARG A 82 3.22 -3.13 -7.05
C ARG A 82 1.80 -2.70 -6.72
N THR A 83 1.31 -2.98 -5.51
CA THR A 83 -0.09 -2.73 -5.11
C THR A 83 -0.38 -1.26 -4.76
N THR A 84 0.64 -0.46 -4.47
CA THR A 84 0.45 0.93 -4.00
C THR A 84 0.58 2.00 -5.09
N TRP A 85 1.16 1.71 -6.27
CA TRP A 85 1.71 2.84 -7.05
C TRP A 85 1.81 2.73 -8.57
N LYS A 86 1.38 1.64 -9.22
CA LYS A 86 1.64 1.48 -10.68
C LYS A 86 0.71 2.25 -11.62
N GLY A 87 -0.54 2.54 -11.24
CA GLY A 87 -1.38 3.47 -12.01
C GLY A 87 -0.82 4.89 -11.96
N HIS A 88 -0.36 5.29 -10.77
CA HIS A 88 0.20 6.62 -10.55
C HIS A 88 1.58 6.78 -11.19
N ALA A 89 2.45 5.78 -11.12
CA ALA A 89 3.79 5.80 -11.73
C ALA A 89 3.73 5.76 -13.26
N TYR A 90 2.83 4.99 -13.87
CA TYR A 90 2.70 4.98 -15.34
C TYR A 90 2.14 6.32 -15.87
N LEU A 91 1.15 6.90 -15.19
CA LEU A 91 0.56 8.18 -15.59
C LEU A 91 1.41 9.40 -15.20
N THR A 92 2.14 9.35 -14.09
CA THR A 92 3.20 10.34 -13.82
C THR A 92 4.37 10.15 -14.76
N LYS A 93 4.67 8.94 -15.23
CA LYS A 93 5.69 8.73 -16.27
C LYS A 93 5.22 9.25 -17.61
N THR A 94 3.96 9.09 -18.02
CA THR A 94 3.45 9.73 -19.26
C THR A 94 3.35 11.25 -19.11
N ARG A 95 2.95 11.77 -17.95
CA ARG A 95 3.00 13.22 -17.66
C ARG A 95 4.43 13.74 -17.65
N ASN A 96 5.36 13.05 -17.00
CA ASN A 96 6.78 13.40 -16.98
C ASN A 96 7.38 13.23 -18.36
N LEU A 97 6.94 12.28 -19.19
CA LEU A 97 7.35 12.16 -20.59
C LEU A 97 6.73 13.25 -21.46
N ALA A 98 5.50 13.67 -21.22
CA ALA A 98 4.88 14.81 -21.90
C ALA A 98 5.53 16.13 -21.49
N TRP A 99 5.87 16.30 -20.21
CA TRP A 99 6.63 17.43 -19.69
C TRP A 99 8.09 17.39 -20.14
N CYS A 100 8.75 16.24 -20.14
CA CYS A 100 10.09 16.06 -20.70
C CYS A 100 10.05 16.29 -22.20
N GLY A 101 9.00 15.86 -22.91
CA GLY A 101 8.78 16.16 -24.32
C GLY A 101 8.57 17.65 -24.56
N PHE A 102 7.80 18.31 -23.70
CA PHE A 102 7.60 19.77 -23.70
C PHE A 102 8.92 20.51 -23.46
N TRP A 103 9.69 20.13 -22.45
CA TRP A 103 10.98 20.73 -22.12
C TRP A 103 12.05 20.39 -23.16
N ALA A 104 12.05 19.18 -23.72
CA ALA A 104 12.95 18.76 -24.78
C ALA A 104 12.63 19.49 -26.09
N MET A 105 11.36 19.63 -26.45
CA MET A 105 10.96 20.46 -27.60
C MET A 105 11.25 21.94 -27.36
N GLY A 106 11.06 22.45 -26.14
CA GLY A 106 11.46 23.79 -25.75
C GLY A 106 12.97 24.01 -25.87
N ALA A 107 13.78 23.08 -25.36
CA ALA A 107 15.24 23.11 -25.43
C ALA A 107 15.76 22.95 -26.87
N ALA A 108 15.15 22.07 -27.66
CA ALA A 108 15.46 21.93 -29.10
C ALA A 108 15.09 23.22 -29.86
N SER A 109 13.95 23.84 -29.54
CA SER A 109 13.53 25.11 -30.13
C SER A 109 14.51 26.24 -29.79
N LEU A 110 15.06 26.25 -28.56
CA LEU A 110 16.11 27.17 -28.16
C LEU A 110 17.43 26.96 -28.92
N ALA A 111 17.77 25.71 -29.25
CA ALA A 111 18.95 25.40 -30.07
C ALA A 111 18.79 25.83 -31.54
N THR A 112 17.56 25.86 -32.06
CA THR A 112 17.24 26.30 -33.44
C THR A 112 16.86 27.77 -33.57
N LEU A 113 17.02 28.57 -32.50
CA LEU A 113 16.65 29.99 -32.46
C LEU A 113 17.30 30.82 -33.57
N SER A 114 18.51 30.45 -34.00
CA SER A 114 19.24 31.16 -35.06
C SER A 114 18.68 30.90 -36.46
N THR A 115 17.95 29.80 -36.67
CA THR A 115 17.53 29.37 -38.01
C THR A 115 16.03 29.55 -38.29
N ALA A 116 15.17 29.57 -37.27
CA ALA A 116 13.71 29.66 -37.48
C ALA A 116 12.93 30.23 -36.26
N PRO A 117 13.00 31.54 -35.99
CA PRO A 117 12.33 32.17 -34.85
C PRO A 117 10.79 32.01 -34.85
N TRP A 118 10.17 31.80 -36.03
CA TRP A 118 8.73 31.59 -36.16
C TRP A 118 8.26 30.24 -35.60
N VAL A 119 9.12 29.20 -35.55
CA VAL A 119 8.79 27.90 -34.94
C VAL A 119 8.63 28.02 -33.42
N LEU A 120 9.42 28.90 -32.79
CA LEU A 120 9.30 29.19 -31.36
C LEU A 120 7.97 29.88 -31.05
N LEU A 121 7.52 30.80 -31.91
CA LEU A 121 6.21 31.44 -31.76
C LEU A 121 5.07 30.40 -31.81
N ILE A 122 5.09 29.48 -32.78
CA ILE A 122 4.05 28.45 -32.94
C ILE A 122 4.05 27.49 -31.75
N THR A 123 5.22 27.04 -31.31
CA THR A 123 5.34 26.15 -30.15
C THR A 123 4.87 26.83 -28.86
N CYS A 124 5.22 28.10 -28.63
CA CYS A 124 4.68 28.88 -27.51
C CYS A 124 3.16 29.02 -27.56
N ILE A 125 2.57 29.36 -28.73
CA ILE A 125 1.11 29.51 -28.88
C ILE A 125 0.40 28.18 -28.63
N THR A 126 0.88 27.07 -29.20
CA THR A 126 0.27 25.75 -29.02
C THR A 126 0.37 25.26 -27.57
N ASN A 127 1.51 25.52 -26.92
CA ASN A 127 1.72 25.24 -25.50
C ASN A 127 0.79 26.06 -24.59
N LEU A 128 0.64 27.36 -24.86
CA LEU A 128 -0.28 28.23 -24.11
C LEU A 128 -1.74 27.81 -24.32
N ALA A 129 -2.14 27.47 -25.54
CA ALA A 129 -3.48 26.96 -25.83
C ALA A 129 -3.75 25.62 -25.11
N PHE A 130 -2.76 24.73 -25.05
CA PHE A 130 -2.86 23.47 -24.32
C PHE A 130 -2.98 23.68 -22.81
N LEU A 131 -2.15 24.54 -22.21
CA LEU A 131 -2.25 24.90 -20.80
C LEU A 131 -3.59 25.58 -20.48
N GLY A 132 -4.05 26.49 -21.33
CA GLY A 132 -5.37 27.12 -21.21
C GLY A 132 -6.51 26.10 -21.23
N ARG A 133 -6.42 25.08 -22.10
CA ARG A 133 -7.38 23.97 -22.13
C ARG A 133 -7.34 23.16 -20.83
N LEU A 134 -6.17 22.79 -20.32
CA LEU A 134 -6.05 22.05 -19.06
C LEU A 134 -6.61 22.84 -17.87
N CYS A 135 -6.33 24.14 -17.78
CA CYS A 135 -6.87 25.00 -16.74
C CYS A 135 -8.40 25.10 -16.84
N ASN A 136 -8.95 25.30 -18.04
CA ASN A 136 -10.39 25.36 -18.26
C ASN A 136 -11.08 24.05 -17.89
N GLN A 137 -10.49 22.91 -18.27
CA GLN A 137 -10.98 21.58 -17.90
C GLN A 137 -11.02 21.36 -16.39
N GLN A 138 -9.98 21.79 -15.70
CA GLN A 138 -9.95 21.77 -14.24
C GLN A 138 -11.06 22.67 -13.67
N THR A 139 -11.19 23.92 -14.10
CA THR A 139 -12.26 24.81 -13.60
C THR A 139 -13.66 24.22 -13.83
N LYS A 140 -13.90 23.59 -15.00
CA LYS A 140 -15.17 22.90 -15.29
C LYS A 140 -15.44 21.74 -14.35
N LEU A 141 -14.43 20.92 -14.06
CA LEU A 141 -14.57 19.83 -13.09
C LEU A 141 -14.90 20.36 -11.69
N ALA A 142 -14.42 21.55 -11.32
CA ALA A 142 -14.68 22.18 -10.01
C ALA A 142 -16.12 22.64 -9.95
N SER A 143 -16.56 23.37 -10.97
CA SER A 143 -17.95 23.77 -11.03
C SER A 143 -18.89 22.57 -11.05
N ALA A 144 -18.53 21.48 -11.73
CA ALA A 144 -19.34 20.26 -11.76
C ALA A 144 -19.39 19.56 -10.39
N ILE A 145 -18.25 19.48 -9.67
CA ILE A 145 -18.19 18.96 -8.30
C ILE A 145 -19.03 19.85 -7.37
N GLN A 146 -18.88 21.17 -7.43
CA GLN A 146 -19.65 22.11 -6.61
C GLN A 146 -21.15 22.05 -6.89
N ALA A 147 -21.53 21.84 -8.15
CA ALA A 147 -22.92 21.64 -8.57
C ALA A 147 -23.47 20.24 -8.22
N GLU A 148 -22.64 19.35 -7.67
CA GLU A 148 -22.96 17.96 -7.38
C GLU A 148 -23.42 17.14 -8.63
N ASP A 149 -23.00 17.55 -9.83
CA ASP A 149 -23.41 16.92 -11.09
C ASP A 149 -22.55 15.71 -11.44
N SER A 150 -22.96 14.54 -10.95
CA SER A 150 -22.24 13.28 -11.20
C SER A 150 -22.10 12.93 -12.69
N PHE A 151 -23.06 13.31 -13.55
CA PHE A 151 -23.01 12.99 -14.97
C PHE A 151 -21.94 13.84 -15.66
N GLU A 152 -21.89 15.13 -15.36
CA GLU A 152 -20.88 16.02 -15.88
C GLU A 152 -19.47 15.63 -15.41
N ILE A 153 -19.34 15.19 -14.16
CA ILE A 153 -18.06 14.67 -13.62
C ILE A 153 -17.61 13.44 -14.41
N GLU A 154 -18.47 12.44 -14.59
CA GLU A 154 -18.15 11.24 -15.39
C GLU A 154 -17.82 11.62 -16.84
N ARG A 155 -18.59 12.53 -17.44
CA ARG A 155 -18.35 13.02 -18.81
C ARG A 155 -16.98 13.68 -18.92
N LEU A 156 -16.63 14.58 -18.02
CA LEU A 156 -15.35 15.29 -18.05
C LEU A 156 -14.17 14.32 -17.82
N ILE A 157 -14.32 13.35 -16.94
CA ILE A 157 -13.26 12.38 -16.68
C ILE A 157 -13.06 11.44 -17.88
N HIS A 158 -14.14 10.87 -18.42
CA HIS A 158 -14.05 9.87 -19.50
C HIS A 158 -13.83 10.47 -20.89
N SER A 159 -14.48 11.58 -21.22
CA SER A 159 -14.39 12.14 -22.58
C SER A 159 -13.21 13.09 -22.76
N GLU A 160 -12.85 13.83 -21.71
CA GLU A 160 -11.80 14.85 -21.78
C GLU A 160 -10.48 14.40 -21.14
N GLY A 161 -10.44 13.22 -20.52
CA GLY A 161 -9.24 12.66 -19.88
C GLY A 161 -8.78 13.47 -18.67
N VAL A 162 -9.69 14.23 -18.05
CA VAL A 162 -9.36 15.07 -16.90
C VAL A 162 -9.00 14.17 -15.73
N GLN A 163 -7.73 14.19 -15.34
CA GLN A 163 -7.28 13.44 -14.17
C GLN A 163 -7.77 14.12 -12.89
N SER A 164 -8.34 13.33 -11.97
CA SER A 164 -8.76 13.76 -10.63
C SER A 164 -7.57 14.05 -9.69
N THR A 165 -6.42 14.47 -10.23
CA THR A 165 -5.18 14.58 -9.44
C THR A 165 -5.18 15.74 -8.43
N TYR A 166 -4.39 15.50 -7.39
CA TYR A 166 -4.20 16.18 -6.10
C TYR A 166 -4.47 17.69 -5.96
N ASN A 167 -4.27 18.52 -6.99
CA ASN A 167 -4.37 19.98 -6.84
C ASN A 167 -5.81 20.50 -6.78
N PHE A 168 -6.78 19.62 -7.07
CA PHE A 168 -8.19 19.97 -7.17
C PHE A 168 -8.90 20.24 -5.83
N TYR A 169 -8.39 19.61 -4.78
CA TYR A 169 -9.05 19.52 -3.46
C TYR A 169 -8.53 20.55 -2.48
N ARG A 170 -7.77 21.55 -2.98
CA ARG A 170 -7.24 22.63 -2.16
C ARG A 170 -8.34 23.59 -1.71
N THR A 171 -9.44 23.68 -2.45
CA THR A 171 -10.62 24.43 -1.99
C THR A 171 -11.41 23.55 -1.04
N SER A 172 -11.58 24.02 0.19
CA SER A 172 -12.35 23.30 1.23
C SER A 172 -13.78 23.00 0.83
N GLU A 173 -14.37 23.83 -0.02
CA GLU A 173 -15.72 23.62 -0.53
C GLU A 173 -15.83 22.33 -1.34
N ASN A 174 -14.87 22.06 -2.24
CA ASN A 174 -14.88 20.83 -3.04
C ASN A 174 -14.72 19.59 -2.15
N THR A 175 -13.82 19.66 -1.18
CA THR A 175 -13.59 18.56 -0.23
C THR A 175 -14.85 18.26 0.60
N LYS A 176 -15.57 19.30 1.06
CA LYS A 176 -16.85 19.12 1.76
C LYS A 176 -17.91 18.45 0.90
N VAL A 177 -18.03 18.84 -0.36
CA VAL A 177 -18.98 18.24 -1.28
C VAL A 177 -18.66 16.77 -1.51
N ILE A 178 -17.39 16.43 -1.71
CA ILE A 178 -16.94 15.04 -1.91
C ILE A 178 -17.23 14.20 -0.66
N ILE A 179 -16.94 14.73 0.53
CA ILE A 179 -17.22 14.06 1.80
C ILE A 179 -18.73 13.80 1.96
N LYS A 180 -19.55 14.77 1.58
CA LYS A 180 -21.02 14.68 1.73
C LYS A 180 -21.65 13.76 0.67
N ASN A 181 -21.14 13.81 -0.56
CA ASN A 181 -21.72 13.11 -1.70
C ASN A 181 -20.92 11.84 -2.04
N LYS A 182 -21.37 10.72 -1.47
CA LYS A 182 -20.74 9.40 -1.61
C LYS A 182 -20.62 8.94 -3.07
N LYS A 183 -21.55 9.32 -3.93
CA LYS A 183 -21.53 8.95 -5.36
C LYS A 183 -20.37 9.65 -6.05
N ILE A 184 -20.22 10.95 -5.82
CA ILE A 184 -19.12 11.74 -6.37
C ILE A 184 -17.77 11.24 -5.84
N ALA A 185 -17.65 10.97 -4.53
CA ALA A 185 -16.44 10.40 -3.96
C ALA A 185 -16.05 9.07 -4.63
N ARG A 186 -17.03 8.18 -4.87
CA ARG A 186 -16.81 6.91 -5.56
C ARG A 186 -16.27 7.12 -6.99
N ILE A 187 -16.95 7.94 -7.79
CA ILE A 187 -16.54 8.24 -9.18
C ILE A 187 -15.11 8.78 -9.20
N LEU A 188 -14.78 9.73 -8.33
CA LEU A 188 -13.45 10.33 -8.31
C LEU A 188 -12.36 9.32 -7.90
N ILE A 189 -12.63 8.49 -6.88
CA ILE A 189 -11.69 7.47 -6.36
C ILE A 189 -11.45 6.35 -7.36
N GLU A 190 -12.51 5.86 -8.02
CA GLU A 190 -12.40 4.88 -9.10
C GLU A 190 -11.56 5.42 -10.27
N ASN A 191 -11.55 6.74 -10.45
CA ASN A 191 -10.74 7.44 -11.45
C ASN A 191 -9.40 7.98 -10.91
N GLY A 192 -8.88 7.39 -9.82
CA GLY A 192 -7.52 7.64 -9.34
C GLY A 192 -7.38 8.76 -8.30
N LEU A 193 -8.49 9.25 -7.74
CA LEU A 193 -8.44 10.17 -6.61
C LEU A 193 -7.81 9.48 -5.39
N ASN A 194 -6.82 10.13 -4.77
CA ASN A 194 -6.24 9.67 -3.51
C ASN A 194 -7.29 9.68 -2.38
N PRO A 195 -7.66 8.54 -1.79
CA PRO A 195 -8.67 8.50 -0.72
C PRO A 195 -8.19 9.12 0.61
N ASN A 196 -6.91 9.47 0.71
CA ASN A 196 -6.29 10.10 1.89
C ASN A 196 -6.33 11.62 1.86
N ILE A 197 -7.20 12.21 1.03
CA ILE A 197 -7.40 13.65 1.04
C ILE A 197 -8.03 14.09 2.35
N CYS A 198 -7.47 15.16 2.89
CA CYS A 198 -7.91 15.80 4.11
C CYS A 198 -8.45 17.21 3.81
N ASP A 199 -9.39 17.68 4.62
CA ASP A 199 -9.81 19.08 4.59
C ASP A 199 -8.82 19.93 5.39
N ASN A 200 -7.91 20.62 4.68
CA ASN A 200 -6.90 21.47 5.30
C ASN A 200 -7.46 22.74 5.98
N THR A 201 -8.77 23.01 5.90
CA THR A 201 -9.35 24.28 6.38
C THR A 201 -9.95 24.23 7.78
N LEU A 202 -10.10 23.04 8.36
CA LEU A 202 -10.78 22.86 9.65
C LEU A 202 -9.89 22.16 10.66
N VAL A 203 -9.00 22.90 11.34
CA VAL A 203 -8.36 22.56 12.65
C VAL A 203 -8.08 21.05 12.87
N GLY A 204 -7.54 20.39 11.85
CA GLY A 204 -7.36 18.95 11.84
C GLY A 204 -7.62 18.38 10.46
N ASP A 205 -6.57 17.83 9.87
CA ASP A 205 -6.65 17.07 8.64
C ASP A 205 -7.47 15.79 8.89
N ILE A 206 -8.80 15.87 8.77
CA ILE A 206 -9.71 14.73 8.94
C ILE A 206 -9.78 13.99 7.61
N PRO A 207 -9.22 12.77 7.48
CA PRO A 207 -9.31 12.00 6.25
C PRO A 207 -10.75 11.58 5.96
N LEU A 208 -11.07 11.36 4.69
CA LEU A 208 -12.39 10.90 4.24
C LEU A 208 -12.89 9.66 5.01
N LEU A 209 -11.99 8.73 5.33
CA LEU A 209 -12.29 7.54 6.12
C LEU A 209 -12.87 7.88 7.51
N ASN A 210 -12.40 8.94 8.18
CA ASN A 210 -12.91 9.33 9.50
C ASN A 210 -14.37 9.83 9.45
N TYR A 211 -14.79 10.45 8.34
CA TYR A 211 -16.20 10.83 8.14
C TYR A 211 -17.09 9.59 8.02
N THR A 212 -16.66 8.59 7.25
CA THR A 212 -17.43 7.32 7.10
C THR A 212 -17.58 6.57 8.42
N ILE A 213 -16.53 6.59 9.26
CA ILE A 213 -16.55 6.02 10.60
C ILE A 213 -17.58 6.74 11.47
N ARG A 214 -17.62 8.07 11.42
CA ARG A 214 -18.59 8.87 12.17
C ARG A 214 -20.02 8.57 11.74
N ASP A 215 -20.25 8.47 10.44
CA ASP A 215 -21.58 8.23 9.87
C ASP A 215 -22.03 6.78 10.09
N GLY A 216 -21.09 5.84 10.22
CA GLY A 216 -21.38 4.42 10.42
C GLY A 216 -21.70 3.69 9.12
N ASP A 217 -21.17 4.17 7.99
CA ASP A 217 -21.34 3.55 6.68
C ASP A 217 -20.23 2.52 6.40
N ALA A 218 -20.54 1.25 6.64
CA ALA A 218 -19.61 0.14 6.45
C ALA A 218 -19.22 -0.08 4.99
N GLU A 219 -20.13 0.17 4.04
CA GLU A 219 -19.85 -0.01 2.61
C GLU A 219 -18.86 1.02 2.13
N HIS A 220 -19.06 2.28 2.52
CA HIS A 220 -18.15 3.34 2.14
C HIS A 220 -16.78 3.17 2.81
N ALA A 221 -16.74 2.75 4.08
CA ALA A 221 -15.46 2.43 4.75
C ALA A 221 -14.72 1.27 4.06
N ALA A 222 -15.43 0.19 3.68
CA ALA A 222 -14.86 -0.92 2.92
C ALA A 222 -14.35 -0.47 1.56
N PHE A 223 -15.10 0.39 0.86
CA PHE A 223 -14.72 0.95 -0.42
C PHE A 223 -13.43 1.78 -0.31
N LEU A 224 -13.35 2.71 0.65
CA LEU A 224 -12.18 3.57 0.85
C LEU A 224 -10.93 2.77 1.22
N THR A 225 -11.06 1.84 2.17
CA THR A 225 -9.93 0.99 2.58
C THR A 225 -9.47 0.09 1.44
N GLY A 226 -10.39 -0.43 0.62
CA GLY A 226 -10.07 -1.18 -0.60
C GLY A 226 -9.31 -0.37 -1.66
N HIS A 227 -9.46 0.97 -1.64
CA HIS A 227 -8.75 1.89 -2.55
C HIS A 227 -7.49 2.52 -1.91
N GLY A 228 -7.02 2.01 -0.78
CA GLY A 228 -5.77 2.46 -0.15
C GLY A 228 -5.93 3.63 0.82
N ALA A 229 -7.12 3.83 1.40
CA ALA A 229 -7.27 4.73 2.53
C ALA A 229 -6.42 4.24 3.71
N ALA A 230 -5.60 5.14 4.25
CA ALA A 230 -4.68 4.88 5.32
C ALA A 230 -5.45 4.59 6.61
N THR A 231 -5.21 3.40 7.15
CA THR A 231 -5.69 2.99 8.45
C THR A 231 -4.53 2.95 9.43
N ASN A 232 -4.67 3.62 10.56
CA ASN A 232 -3.69 3.53 11.64
C ASN A 232 -4.39 3.23 12.98
N GLU A 233 -3.61 3.11 14.04
CA GLU A 233 -4.13 2.88 15.40
C GLU A 233 -5.16 3.97 15.80
N GLY A 234 -4.92 5.24 15.44
CA GLY A 234 -5.85 6.34 15.71
C GLY A 234 -7.20 6.15 15.03
N THR A 235 -7.19 5.77 13.76
CA THR A 235 -8.40 5.42 12.99
C THR A 235 -9.18 4.30 13.65
N PHE A 236 -8.50 3.26 14.14
CA PHE A 236 -9.14 2.15 14.85
C PHE A 236 -9.75 2.58 16.19
N HIS A 237 -9.04 3.36 17.01
CA HIS A 237 -9.58 3.89 18.27
C HIS A 237 -10.80 4.79 18.03
N LEU A 238 -10.80 5.58 16.94
CA LEU A 238 -11.94 6.41 16.55
C LEU A 238 -13.16 5.54 16.20
N ALA A 239 -12.97 4.50 15.38
CA ALA A 239 -14.03 3.56 15.03
C ALA A 239 -14.59 2.84 16.26
N MET A 240 -13.72 2.35 17.13
CA MET A 240 -14.11 1.72 18.39
C MET A 240 -14.88 2.68 19.30
N ARG A 241 -14.44 3.94 19.41
CA ARG A 241 -15.16 4.97 20.19
C ARG A 241 -16.58 5.16 19.68
N HIS A 242 -16.76 5.29 18.38
CA HIS A 242 -18.07 5.44 17.77
C HIS A 242 -18.94 4.17 17.90
N TYR A 243 -18.34 2.99 17.80
CA TYR A 243 -19.03 1.73 18.06
C TYR A 243 -19.53 1.66 19.51
N MET A 244 -18.71 2.03 20.51
CA MET A 244 -19.12 2.05 21.91
C MET A 244 -20.27 3.03 22.19
N GLN A 245 -20.32 4.16 21.49
CA GLN A 245 -21.40 5.15 21.63
C GLN A 245 -22.73 4.66 21.04
N LYS A 246 -22.68 4.05 19.85
CA LYS A 246 -23.87 3.55 19.13
C LYS A 246 -23.55 2.19 18.52
N PRO A 247 -23.64 1.09 19.28
CA PRO A 247 -23.17 -0.20 18.80
C PRO A 247 -24.16 -0.78 17.78
N THR A 248 -23.83 -0.69 16.50
CA THR A 248 -24.60 -1.26 15.38
C THR A 248 -23.75 -2.28 14.64
N GLU A 249 -24.38 -3.22 13.91
CA GLU A 249 -23.64 -4.20 13.09
C GLU A 249 -22.74 -3.51 12.05
N ALA A 250 -23.24 -2.46 11.39
CA ALA A 250 -22.44 -1.68 10.45
C ALA A 250 -21.18 -1.07 11.11
N ARG A 251 -21.27 -0.58 12.35
CA ARG A 251 -20.09 -0.04 13.06
C ARG A 251 -19.15 -1.13 13.55
N LEU A 252 -19.66 -2.32 13.85
CA LEU A 252 -18.82 -3.49 14.12
C LEU A 252 -18.06 -3.89 12.86
N ASP A 253 -18.72 -3.93 11.71
CA ASP A 253 -18.10 -4.20 10.40
C ASP A 253 -17.02 -3.16 10.08
N ILE A 254 -17.25 -1.87 10.33
CA ILE A 254 -16.23 -0.81 10.20
C ILE A 254 -15.01 -1.11 11.10
N CYS A 255 -15.23 -1.47 12.36
CA CYS A 255 -14.14 -1.83 13.27
C CYS A 255 -13.35 -3.02 12.74
N ASN A 256 -14.03 -4.05 12.23
CA ASN A 256 -13.41 -5.24 11.66
C ASN A 256 -12.60 -4.91 10.41
N ILE A 257 -13.14 -4.12 9.47
CA ILE A 257 -12.45 -3.65 8.27
C ILE A 257 -11.16 -2.90 8.64
N ILE A 258 -11.23 -1.95 9.57
CA ILE A 258 -10.05 -1.17 9.97
C ILE A 258 -9.05 -2.06 10.71
N LEU A 259 -9.52 -2.97 11.56
CA LEU A 259 -8.67 -3.89 12.32
C LEU A 259 -7.88 -4.83 11.39
N GLU A 260 -8.50 -5.33 10.31
CA GLU A 260 -7.83 -6.11 9.25
C GLU A 260 -6.67 -5.31 8.61
N GLN A 261 -6.92 -4.05 8.25
CA GLN A 261 -5.92 -3.19 7.59
C GLN A 261 -4.79 -2.76 8.54
N VAL A 262 -5.12 -2.43 9.79
CA VAL A 262 -4.13 -2.14 10.83
C VAL A 262 -3.27 -3.37 11.09
N ALA A 263 -3.85 -4.58 11.14
CA ALA A 263 -3.09 -5.81 11.31
C ALA A 263 -2.06 -6.02 10.19
N ALA A 264 -2.41 -5.68 8.94
CA ALA A 264 -1.56 -5.85 7.77
C ALA A 264 -0.40 -4.83 7.70
N THR A 265 -0.57 -3.65 8.30
CA THR A 265 0.38 -2.53 8.17
C THR A 265 1.27 -2.32 9.40
N THR A 266 0.92 -2.92 10.54
CA THR A 266 1.63 -2.70 11.81
C THR A 266 2.56 -3.83 12.20
N THR A 267 3.65 -3.50 12.89
CA THR A 267 4.56 -4.48 13.50
C THR A 267 3.85 -5.29 14.58
N ASP A 268 4.38 -6.47 14.94
CA ASP A 268 3.75 -7.33 15.94
C ASP A 268 3.68 -6.69 17.33
N GLU A 269 4.68 -5.90 17.72
CA GLU A 269 4.68 -5.18 18.99
C GLU A 269 3.62 -4.08 19.05
N THR A 270 3.55 -3.27 17.99
CA THR A 270 2.55 -2.19 17.89
C THR A 270 1.14 -2.77 17.84
N TRP A 271 0.93 -3.85 17.08
CA TRP A 271 -0.31 -4.60 17.06
C TRP A 271 -0.76 -5.11 18.43
N LYS A 272 0.13 -5.81 19.16
CA LYS A 272 -0.17 -6.34 20.51
C LYS A 272 -0.56 -5.20 21.46
N LYS A 273 0.17 -4.08 21.42
CA LYS A 273 -0.13 -2.89 22.22
C LYS A 273 -1.50 -2.30 21.86
N THR A 274 -1.80 -2.12 20.58
CA THR A 274 -3.08 -1.57 20.11
C THR A 274 -4.25 -2.45 20.53
N VAL A 275 -4.15 -3.77 20.33
CA VAL A 275 -5.22 -4.71 20.73
C VAL A 275 -5.39 -4.72 22.25
N TYR A 276 -4.32 -4.76 23.03
CA TYR A 276 -4.39 -4.71 24.49
C TYR A 276 -5.10 -3.45 25.00
N LEU A 277 -4.74 -2.27 24.46
CA LEU A 277 -5.38 -1.01 24.81
C LEU A 277 -6.86 -0.99 24.43
N ALA A 278 -7.21 -1.54 23.27
CA ALA A 278 -8.59 -1.66 22.83
C ALA A 278 -9.42 -2.59 23.75
N GLN A 279 -8.88 -3.76 24.09
CA GLN A 279 -9.50 -4.69 25.02
C GLN A 279 -9.73 -4.07 26.39
N LYS A 280 -8.73 -3.36 26.94
CA LYS A 280 -8.83 -2.67 28.23
C LYS A 280 -9.94 -1.60 28.22
N LYS A 281 -10.01 -0.79 27.16
CA LYS A 281 -11.05 0.23 26.99
C LYS A 281 -12.45 -0.40 26.86
N LEU A 282 -12.59 -1.47 26.08
CA LEU A 282 -13.84 -2.19 25.91
C LEU A 282 -14.30 -2.84 27.21
N HIS A 283 -13.38 -3.42 27.99
CA HIS A 283 -13.70 -4.02 29.29
C HIS A 283 -14.24 -2.96 30.26
N LYS A 284 -13.54 -1.82 30.38
CA LYS A 284 -13.99 -0.69 31.21
C LYS A 284 -15.36 -0.15 30.76
N HIS A 285 -15.58 -0.03 29.45
CA HIS A 285 -16.88 0.41 28.92
C HIS A 285 -18.00 -0.60 29.23
N ALA A 286 -17.75 -1.90 29.08
CA ALA A 286 -18.72 -2.96 29.37
C ALA A 286 -19.10 -3.02 30.86
N GLN A 287 -18.16 -2.72 31.76
CA GLN A 287 -18.44 -2.59 33.20
C GLN A 287 -19.37 -1.41 33.49
N ASN A 288 -19.10 -0.25 32.86
CA ASN A 288 -19.86 0.97 33.09
C ASN A 288 -21.25 0.97 32.41
N HIS A 289 -21.43 0.17 31.35
CA HIS A 289 -22.63 0.16 30.53
C HIS A 289 -23.15 -1.28 30.32
N PRO A 290 -23.83 -1.88 31.31
CA PRO A 290 -24.28 -3.26 31.23
C PRO A 290 -25.23 -3.53 30.05
N LYS A 291 -26.00 -2.52 29.61
CA LYS A 291 -26.89 -2.61 28.43
C LYS A 291 -26.14 -2.83 27.11
N THR A 292 -24.88 -2.38 27.00
CA THR A 292 -24.05 -2.56 25.79
C THR A 292 -23.07 -3.73 25.92
N ARG A 293 -23.08 -4.47 27.04
CA ARG A 293 -22.14 -5.56 27.35
C ARG A 293 -22.09 -6.63 26.26
N THR A 294 -23.24 -7.15 25.83
CA THR A 294 -23.32 -8.19 24.78
C THR A 294 -22.71 -7.74 23.44
N ARG A 295 -22.73 -6.44 23.16
CA ARG A 295 -22.14 -5.88 21.93
C ARG A 295 -20.65 -5.62 22.09
N ALA A 296 -20.21 -5.19 23.27
CA ALA A 296 -18.79 -5.08 23.58
C ALA A 296 -18.08 -6.44 23.53
N THR A 297 -18.75 -7.51 23.98
CA THR A 297 -18.19 -8.88 23.93
C THR A 297 -17.98 -9.37 22.50
N ARG A 298 -18.82 -8.99 21.53
CA ARG A 298 -18.61 -9.33 20.12
C ARG A 298 -17.35 -8.69 19.52
N LEU A 299 -17.10 -7.42 19.84
CA LEU A 299 -15.87 -6.77 19.41
C LEU A 299 -14.64 -7.36 20.13
N GLN A 300 -14.76 -7.75 21.40
CA GLN A 300 -13.71 -8.49 22.11
C GLN A 300 -13.42 -9.85 21.47
N GLN A 301 -14.45 -10.59 21.04
CA GLN A 301 -14.29 -11.84 20.29
C GLN A 301 -13.55 -11.61 18.97
N SER A 302 -13.91 -10.54 18.23
CA SER A 302 -13.23 -10.17 16.99
C SER A 302 -11.76 -9.84 17.22
N LEU A 303 -11.43 -9.10 18.30
CA LEU A 303 -10.05 -8.81 18.68
C LEU A 303 -9.26 -10.06 19.07
N ALA A 304 -9.86 -10.98 19.84
CA ALA A 304 -9.22 -12.23 20.22
C ALA A 304 -8.95 -13.11 18.99
N TYR A 305 -9.91 -13.19 18.06
CA TYR A 305 -9.76 -13.93 16.81
C TYR A 305 -8.66 -13.32 15.92
N ALA A 306 -8.61 -11.99 15.79
CA ALA A 306 -7.55 -11.30 15.06
C ALA A 306 -6.15 -11.57 15.66
N MET A 307 -6.03 -11.57 16.99
CA MET A 307 -4.76 -11.90 17.65
C MET A 307 -4.33 -13.33 17.38
N ASN A 308 -5.25 -14.29 17.45
CA ASN A 308 -4.93 -15.70 17.20
C ASN A 308 -4.47 -15.91 15.76
N GLN A 309 -5.13 -15.28 14.78
CA GLN A 309 -4.69 -15.33 13.37
C GLN A 309 -3.30 -14.73 13.19
N LYS A 310 -3.05 -13.52 13.72
CA LYS A 310 -1.73 -12.87 13.58
C LYS A 310 -0.62 -13.64 14.31
N ALA A 311 -0.90 -14.22 15.48
CA ALA A 311 0.04 -15.08 16.21
C ALA A 311 0.38 -16.37 15.44
N ALA A 312 -0.56 -16.89 14.64
CA ALA A 312 -0.34 -18.01 13.75
C ALA A 312 0.36 -17.62 12.43
N GLY A 313 0.74 -16.34 12.24
CA GLY A 313 1.30 -15.85 10.99
C GLY A 313 0.28 -15.80 9.83
N LEU A 314 -1.02 -15.89 10.13
CA LEU A 314 -2.09 -15.86 9.14
C LEU A 314 -2.56 -14.41 8.89
N PRO A 315 -3.00 -14.09 7.66
CA PRO A 315 -3.61 -12.80 7.40
C PRO A 315 -4.90 -12.65 8.22
N VAL A 316 -5.05 -11.52 8.90
CA VAL A 316 -6.24 -11.25 9.71
C VAL A 316 -7.46 -11.10 8.80
N ARG A 317 -8.48 -11.92 9.04
CA ARG A 317 -9.75 -11.98 8.32
C ARG A 317 -10.87 -12.15 9.33
N LEU A 318 -11.71 -11.14 9.47
CA LEU A 318 -12.77 -11.08 10.45
C LEU A 318 -14.14 -11.31 9.79
N PRO A 319 -15.08 -11.98 10.47
CA PRO A 319 -16.43 -12.13 9.97
C PRO A 319 -17.10 -10.76 9.84
N ARG A 320 -17.90 -10.61 8.77
CA ARG A 320 -18.72 -9.42 8.51
C ARG A 320 -20.19 -9.81 8.63
N HIS A 321 -20.98 -8.97 9.27
CA HIS A 321 -22.39 -9.27 9.55
C HIS A 321 -23.33 -8.70 8.47
N GLY A 322 -22.92 -7.67 7.73
CA GLY A 322 -23.68 -7.18 6.59
C GLY A 322 -23.52 -8.01 5.31
N LYS A 323 -24.44 -7.82 4.36
CA LYS A 323 -24.31 -8.30 2.95
C LYS A 323 -23.20 -7.58 2.18
N HIS A 324 -22.28 -6.93 2.89
CA HIS A 324 -21.27 -6.09 2.27
C HIS A 324 -20.26 -7.00 1.56
N PRO A 325 -19.98 -6.76 0.28
CA PRO A 325 -19.00 -7.55 -0.43
C PRO A 325 -17.70 -7.51 0.37
N THR A 326 -17.15 -8.69 0.65
CA THR A 326 -15.76 -8.79 1.08
C THR A 326 -14.96 -8.04 0.02
N PRO A 327 -14.13 -7.04 0.37
CA PRO A 327 -13.39 -6.28 -0.60
C PRO A 327 -12.53 -7.34 -1.26
N ALA A 328 -12.79 -7.57 -2.55
CA ALA A 328 -11.99 -8.52 -3.30
C ALA A 328 -10.55 -8.05 -3.06
N LEU A 329 -9.73 -8.91 -2.46
CA LEU A 329 -8.30 -8.70 -2.56
C LEU A 329 -8.05 -8.47 -4.05
N PRO A 330 -7.33 -7.41 -4.44
CA PRO A 330 -7.03 -7.22 -5.84
C PRO A 330 -6.46 -8.54 -6.35
N ALA A 331 -7.18 -9.17 -7.29
CA ALA A 331 -6.77 -10.45 -7.83
C ALA A 331 -5.32 -10.28 -8.28
N PRO A 332 -4.41 -11.22 -7.95
CA PRO A 332 -3.06 -11.15 -8.43
C PRO A 332 -3.14 -11.01 -9.95
N LYS A 333 -2.75 -9.84 -10.48
CA LYS A 333 -2.80 -9.61 -11.92
C LYS A 333 -1.92 -10.69 -12.56
N PRO A 334 -2.36 -11.29 -13.69
CA PRO A 334 -1.53 -12.25 -14.40
C PRO A 334 -0.14 -11.64 -14.60
N ALA A 335 0.89 -12.41 -14.24
CA ALA A 335 2.27 -12.00 -14.46
C ALA A 335 2.42 -11.63 -15.94
N PRO A 336 3.10 -10.51 -16.27
CA PRO A 336 3.28 -10.07 -17.65
C PRO A 336 4.03 -11.11 -18.48
#